data_AF-A0A8S0FYY5-F1
#
_entry.id   AF-A0A8S0FYY5-F1
#
_cell.length_a   1.000
_cell.length_b   1.000
_cell.length_c   1.000
_cell.angle_alpha   90.00
_cell.angle_beta   90.00
_cell.angle_gamma   90.00
#
_symmetry.space_group_name_H-M   'P 1'
#
loop_
_entity.id
_entity.type
_entity.pdbx_description
1 polymer ?
#
loop_
_entity_poly.entity_id
_entity_poly.type
_entity_poly.pdbx_seq_one_letter_code
_entity_poly.pdbx_strand_id
1 'polypeptide(L)'
;MVTEAVRLLEECPLFNAGIGAVFTRDETHELDACLMDGNTLKAGAVAGVSHLRNPVLAARLVMEQSPHVMMIGEGAENFAFAHGMERVSPEIFSTPLRYEQLMAAREEGATVLDHSGAPLDEKQKMGTVGAVALDLDGNLAAATSTGGMTNKLPGRVGDSLFFIQWRTAMVEDCCPLP
;
A
#
# COMPACT_ATOMS: atom_id res chain seq x y z
N MET A 1 7.97 -7.06 -12.41
CA MET A 1 8.97 -7.29 -11.35
C MET A 1 8.60 -6.60 -10.04
N VAL A 2 8.46 -5.27 -9.98
CA VAL A 2 8.11 -4.54 -8.73
C VAL A 2 6.78 -4.97 -8.11
N THR A 3 5.77 -5.30 -8.93
CA THR A 3 4.48 -5.81 -8.44
C THR A 3 4.63 -7.08 -7.62
N GLU A 4 5.45 -8.04 -8.06
CA GLU A 4 5.63 -9.31 -7.34
C GLU A 4 6.43 -9.13 -6.05
N ALA A 5 7.45 -8.27 -6.07
CA ALA A 5 8.22 -7.94 -4.87
C ALA A 5 7.30 -7.33 -3.79
N VAL A 6 6.46 -6.36 -4.15
CA VAL A 6 5.51 -5.76 -3.21
C VAL A 6 4.44 -6.75 -2.79
N ARG A 7 3.95 -7.62 -3.68
CA ARG A 7 3.00 -8.68 -3.32
C ARG A 7 3.59 -9.60 -2.25
N LEU A 8 4.86 -10.02 -2.39
CA LEU A 8 5.54 -10.83 -1.37
C LEU A 8 5.73 -10.08 -0.05
N LEU A 9 5.94 -8.77 -0.08
CA LEU A 9 6.01 -7.94 1.13
C LEU A 9 4.63 -7.79 1.79
N GLU A 10 3.54 -7.71 1.02
CA GLU A 10 2.16 -7.74 1.52
C GLU A 10 1.78 -9.09 2.16
N GLU A 11 2.43 -10.18 1.74
CA GLU A 11 2.22 -11.50 2.34
C GLU A 11 3.06 -11.72 3.61
N CYS A 12 4.00 -10.83 3.89
CA CYS A 12 4.90 -10.95 5.03
C CYS A 12 4.32 -10.21 6.25
N PRO A 13 3.91 -10.91 7.32
CA PRO A 13 3.22 -10.32 8.47
C PRO A 13 4.06 -9.33 9.28
N LEU A 14 5.36 -9.23 8.99
CA LEU A 14 6.27 -8.31 9.67
C LEU A 14 6.11 -6.86 9.17
N PHE A 15 5.61 -6.67 7.94
CA PHE A 15 5.47 -5.36 7.35
C PHE A 15 4.03 -4.85 7.41
N ASN A 16 3.84 -3.53 7.46
CA ASN A 16 2.52 -2.90 7.51
C ASN A 16 1.97 -2.69 6.09
N ALA A 17 1.67 -3.79 5.41
CA ALA A 17 0.96 -3.84 4.14
C ALA A 17 0.33 -5.22 3.96
N GLY A 18 -0.89 -5.32 3.44
CA GLY A 18 -1.58 -6.62 3.34
C GLY A 18 -1.65 -7.32 4.71
N ILE A 19 -1.13 -8.54 4.79
CA ILE A 19 -1.03 -9.30 6.05
C ILE A 19 -0.05 -8.59 6.99
N GLY A 20 -0.48 -8.26 8.21
CA GLY A 20 0.32 -7.46 9.13
C GLY A 20 0.04 -5.96 9.04
N ALA A 21 -1.00 -5.56 8.30
CA ALA A 21 -1.50 -4.19 8.29
C ALA A 21 -1.94 -3.73 9.69
N VAL A 22 -1.67 -2.45 9.95
CA VAL A 22 -2.12 -1.77 11.18
C VAL A 22 -3.65 -1.63 11.21
N PHE A 23 -4.17 -1.41 12.41
CA PHE A 23 -5.59 -1.18 12.62
C PHE A 23 -5.94 0.31 12.57
N THR A 24 -7.13 0.59 12.04
CA THR A 24 -7.79 1.88 12.22
C THR A 24 -8.24 2.06 13.67
N ARG A 25 -8.71 3.25 14.00
CA ARG A 25 -9.35 3.53 15.30
C ARG A 25 -10.54 2.60 15.58
N ASP A 26 -11.22 2.12 14.54
CA ASP A 26 -12.44 1.33 14.64
C ASP A 26 -12.15 -0.18 14.57
N GLU A 27 -10.89 -0.61 14.81
CA GLU A 27 -10.46 -2.02 14.76
C GLU A 27 -10.66 -2.69 13.38
N THR A 28 -10.63 -1.88 12.32
CA THR A 28 -10.70 -2.36 10.94
C THR A 28 -9.35 -2.20 10.23
N HIS A 29 -9.26 -2.72 9.00
CA HIS A 29 -8.12 -2.52 8.10
C HIS A 29 -8.56 -1.78 6.85
N GLU A 30 -7.78 -0.78 6.45
CA GLU A 30 -7.97 -0.02 5.23
C GLU A 30 -6.63 0.08 4.54
N LEU A 31 -6.51 -0.55 3.38
CA LEU A 31 -5.26 -0.74 2.68
C LEU A 31 -5.17 0.18 1.46
N ASP A 32 -3.96 0.61 1.18
CA ASP A 32 -3.62 1.55 0.15
C ASP A 32 -2.45 1.00 -0.67
N ALA A 33 -2.52 1.05 -2.01
CA ALA A 33 -1.38 0.72 -2.87
C ALA A 33 -1.37 1.50 -4.17
N CYS A 34 -0.18 1.75 -4.71
CA CYS A 34 0.01 2.36 -6.02
C CYS A 34 1.19 1.72 -6.77
N LEU A 35 1.17 1.84 -8.09
CA LEU A 35 2.32 1.54 -8.94
C LEU A 35 2.32 2.36 -10.22
N MET A 36 3.52 2.52 -10.78
CA MET A 36 3.75 3.25 -12.02
C MET A 36 4.72 2.49 -12.92
N ASP A 37 4.38 2.45 -14.20
CA ASP A 37 5.25 2.00 -15.28
C ASP A 37 5.93 3.22 -15.91
N GLY A 38 7.26 3.31 -15.79
CA GLY A 38 8.05 4.41 -16.32
C GLY A 38 8.19 4.39 -17.84
N ASN A 39 7.95 3.25 -18.50
CA ASN A 39 7.98 3.17 -19.97
C ASN A 39 6.73 3.81 -20.60
N THR A 40 5.56 3.49 -20.07
CA THR A 40 4.28 3.99 -20.62
C THR A 40 3.72 5.21 -19.88
N LEU A 41 4.31 5.57 -18.74
CA LEU A 41 3.80 6.55 -17.78
C LEU A 41 2.40 6.23 -17.23
N LYS A 42 1.90 5.00 -17.47
CA LYS A 42 0.66 4.52 -16.88
C LYS A 42 0.86 4.26 -15.39
N ALA A 43 -0.23 4.44 -14.66
CA ALA A 43 -0.25 4.31 -13.23
C ALA A 43 -1.59 3.75 -12.77
N GLY A 44 -1.57 3.04 -11.64
CA GLY A 44 -2.76 2.47 -11.02
C GLY A 44 -2.66 2.51 -9.50
N ALA A 45 -3.77 2.81 -8.84
CA ALA A 45 -3.85 2.88 -7.39
C ALA A 45 -5.22 2.48 -6.85
N VAL A 46 -5.19 1.97 -5.62
CA VAL A 46 -6.36 1.74 -4.77
C VAL A 46 -6.14 2.36 -3.40
N ALA A 47 -7.20 2.90 -2.79
CA ALA A 47 -7.14 3.43 -1.44
C ALA A 47 -8.35 3.01 -0.60
N GLY A 48 -8.14 2.77 0.69
CA GLY A 48 -9.20 2.42 1.63
C GLY A 48 -9.91 1.11 1.28
N VAL A 49 -9.20 0.13 0.71
CA VAL A 49 -9.77 -1.20 0.43
C VAL A 49 -9.55 -2.14 1.61
N SER A 50 -10.52 -2.98 1.91
CA SER A 50 -10.53 -3.88 3.07
C SER A 50 -10.74 -5.35 2.68
N HIS A 51 -11.22 -5.60 1.46
CA HIS A 51 -11.64 -6.93 1.02
C HIS A 51 -10.77 -7.52 -0.10
N LEU A 52 -9.57 -6.97 -0.31
CA LEU A 52 -8.61 -7.42 -1.31
C LEU A 52 -7.30 -7.81 -0.63
N ARG A 53 -6.92 -9.09 -0.73
CA ARG A 53 -5.71 -9.63 -0.08
C ARG A 53 -4.44 -8.87 -0.47
N ASN A 54 -4.31 -8.55 -1.76
CA ASN A 54 -3.12 -7.90 -2.32
C ASN A 54 -3.50 -6.59 -3.02
N PRO A 55 -3.51 -5.46 -2.29
CA PRO A 55 -3.77 -4.13 -2.85
C PRO A 55 -2.90 -3.79 -4.06
N VAL A 56 -1.63 -4.19 -4.11
CA VAL A 56 -0.75 -3.92 -5.28
C VAL A 56 -1.24 -4.59 -6.57
N LEU A 57 -1.88 -5.77 -6.46
CA LEU A 57 -2.47 -6.44 -7.62
C LEU A 57 -3.74 -5.71 -8.08
N ALA A 58 -4.54 -5.19 -7.14
CA ALA A 58 -5.70 -4.36 -7.48
C ALA A 58 -5.27 -3.04 -8.14
N ALA A 59 -4.20 -2.41 -7.65
CA ALA A 59 -3.59 -1.24 -8.30
C ALA A 59 -3.12 -1.56 -9.74
N ARG A 60 -2.51 -2.73 -9.96
CA ARG A 60 -2.12 -3.18 -11.31
C ARG A 60 -3.34 -3.38 -12.21
N LEU A 61 -4.39 -3.97 -11.66
CA LEU A 61 -5.64 -4.19 -12.37
C LEU A 61 -6.28 -2.85 -12.79
N VAL A 62 -6.29 -1.84 -11.92
CA VAL A 62 -6.75 -0.48 -12.27
C VAL A 62 -5.95 0.09 -13.44
N MET A 63 -4.61 -0.05 -13.42
CA MET A 63 -3.73 0.43 -14.50
C MET A 63 -3.98 -0.25 -15.85
N GLU A 64 -4.24 -1.57 -15.83
CA GLU A 64 -4.25 -2.41 -17.04
C GLU A 64 -5.65 -2.64 -17.61
N GLN A 65 -6.67 -2.70 -16.76
CA GLN A 65 -8.04 -3.09 -17.12
C GLN A 65 -9.06 -1.97 -16.93
N SER A 66 -8.61 -0.73 -16.69
CA SER A 66 -9.48 0.44 -16.60
C SER A 66 -8.89 1.65 -17.34
N PRO A 67 -9.72 2.63 -17.73
CA PRO A 67 -9.25 3.91 -18.24
C PRO A 67 -8.84 4.89 -17.12
N HIS A 68 -8.85 4.45 -15.86
CA HIS A 68 -8.63 5.30 -14.68
C HIS A 68 -7.27 5.03 -14.03
N VAL A 69 -6.78 6.01 -13.27
CA VAL A 69 -5.51 5.91 -12.53
C VAL A 69 -5.74 5.49 -11.07
N MET A 70 -6.87 5.85 -10.46
CA MET A 70 -7.11 5.61 -9.04
C MET A 70 -8.57 5.26 -8.80
N MET A 71 -8.81 4.28 -7.93
CA MET A 71 -10.12 3.93 -7.40
C MET A 71 -10.05 3.83 -5.87
N ILE A 72 -11.17 4.01 -5.16
CA ILE A 72 -11.19 3.98 -3.69
C ILE A 72 -12.34 3.14 -3.15
N GLY A 73 -12.15 2.61 -1.94
CA GLY A 73 -13.18 1.94 -1.14
C GLY A 73 -13.91 0.82 -1.88
N GLU A 74 -15.21 0.69 -1.59
CA GLU A 74 -16.08 -0.34 -2.17
C GLU A 74 -16.12 -0.31 -3.70
N GLY A 75 -15.98 0.88 -4.32
CA GLY A 75 -15.92 1.01 -5.78
C GLY A 75 -14.71 0.30 -6.38
N ALA A 76 -13.53 0.44 -5.76
CA ALA A 76 -12.32 -0.26 -6.17
C ALA A 76 -12.44 -1.78 -5.98
N GLU A 77 -13.05 -2.20 -4.88
CA GLU A 77 -13.27 -3.61 -4.56
C GLU A 77 -14.23 -4.26 -5.56
N ASN A 78 -15.37 -3.62 -5.83
CA ASN A 78 -16.36 -4.11 -6.79
C ASN A 78 -15.77 -4.19 -8.20
N PHE A 79 -14.93 -3.22 -8.60
CA PHE A 79 -14.17 -3.30 -9.84
C PHE A 79 -13.24 -4.52 -9.86
N ALA A 80 -12.48 -4.74 -8.79
CA ALA A 80 -11.57 -5.89 -8.69
C ALA A 80 -12.31 -7.24 -8.74
N PHE A 81 -13.44 -7.35 -8.03
CA PHE A 81 -14.28 -8.56 -8.03
C PHE A 81 -14.89 -8.83 -9.41
N ALA A 82 -15.30 -7.79 -10.13
CA ALA A 82 -15.81 -7.92 -11.50
C ALA A 82 -14.74 -8.45 -12.48
N HIS A 83 -13.47 -8.31 -12.16
CA HIS A 83 -12.33 -8.87 -12.91
C HIS A 83 -11.78 -10.17 -12.31
N GLY A 84 -12.52 -10.79 -11.39
CA GLY A 84 -12.20 -12.11 -10.85
C GLY A 84 -11.19 -12.13 -9.70
N MET A 85 -10.86 -10.99 -9.09
CA MET A 85 -10.13 -11.01 -7.82
C MET A 85 -10.99 -11.59 -6.70
N GLU A 86 -10.37 -12.38 -5.82
CA GLU A 86 -11.04 -12.98 -4.68
C GLU A 86 -11.43 -11.93 -3.63
N ARG A 87 -12.66 -12.03 -3.12
CA ARG A 87 -13.11 -11.27 -1.97
C ARG A 87 -12.69 -11.98 -0.68
N VAL A 88 -11.96 -11.27 0.18
CA VAL A 88 -11.50 -11.80 1.47
C VAL A 88 -12.14 -11.07 2.66
N SER A 89 -12.15 -11.72 3.83
CA SER A 89 -12.45 -11.06 5.09
C SER A 89 -11.25 -10.21 5.53
N PRO A 90 -11.43 -8.97 6.04
CA PRO A 90 -10.33 -8.15 6.54
C PRO A 90 -9.58 -8.80 7.72
N GLU A 91 -10.20 -9.76 8.42
CA GLU A 91 -9.60 -10.46 9.56
C GLU A 91 -8.29 -11.20 9.21
N ILE A 92 -8.07 -11.52 7.92
CA ILE A 92 -6.82 -12.17 7.48
C ILE A 92 -5.58 -11.27 7.66
N PHE A 93 -5.78 -9.96 7.78
CA PHE A 93 -4.70 -8.99 7.93
C PHE A 93 -4.28 -8.79 9.39
N SER A 94 -5.18 -9.12 10.31
CA SER A 94 -5.01 -8.99 11.75
C SER A 94 -3.81 -9.78 12.27
N THR A 95 -2.99 -9.15 13.10
CA THR A 95 -1.93 -9.83 13.87
C THR A 95 -1.96 -9.38 15.32
N PRO A 96 -1.57 -10.25 16.29
CA PRO A 96 -1.50 -9.86 17.70
C PRO A 96 -0.63 -8.63 17.94
N LEU A 97 0.52 -8.56 17.26
CA LEU A 97 1.45 -7.44 17.35
C LEU A 97 0.78 -6.10 16.99
N ARG A 98 0.06 -6.04 15.86
CA ARG A 98 -0.60 -4.80 15.42
C ARG A 98 -1.78 -4.42 16.31
N TYR A 99 -2.44 -5.40 16.92
CA TYR A 99 -3.54 -5.15 17.84
C TYR A 99 -3.04 -4.57 19.18
N GLU A 100 -1.94 -5.11 19.72
CA GLU A 100 -1.27 -4.56 20.90
C GLU A 100 -0.84 -3.10 20.67
N GLN A 101 -0.32 -2.79 19.48
CA GLN A 101 0.02 -1.41 19.08
C GLN A 101 -1.19 -0.48 19.06
N LEU A 102 -2.36 -0.94 18.58
CA LEU A 102 -3.59 -0.16 18.62
C LEU A 102 -4.01 0.15 20.07
N MET A 103 -3.95 -0.85 20.96
CA MET A 103 -4.32 -0.65 22.36
C MET A 103 -3.42 0.38 23.03
N ALA A 104 -2.10 0.27 22.84
CA ALA A 104 -1.14 1.25 23.35
C ALA A 104 -1.41 2.67 22.81
N ALA A 105 -1.66 2.81 21.50
CA ALA A 105 -1.96 4.10 20.88
C ALA A 105 -3.25 4.75 21.41
N ARG A 106 -4.26 3.94 21.78
CA ARG A 106 -5.51 4.43 22.39
C ARG A 106 -5.29 4.94 23.81
N GLU A 107 -4.47 4.26 24.60
CA GLU A 107 -4.15 4.66 25.97
C GLU A 107 -3.38 6.00 26.01
N GLU A 108 -2.53 6.24 25.02
CA GLU A 108 -1.78 7.49 24.88
C GLU A 108 -2.63 8.66 24.33
N GLY A 109 -3.87 8.41 23.90
CA GLY A 109 -4.78 9.44 23.39
C GLY A 109 -4.31 10.09 22.07
N ALA A 110 -3.37 9.45 21.37
CA ALA A 110 -2.74 9.99 20.18
C ALA A 110 -3.04 9.13 18.94
N THR A 111 -3.19 9.78 17.79
CA THR A 111 -2.83 9.13 16.52
C THR A 111 -1.33 9.00 16.51
N VAL A 112 -0.82 7.91 17.05
CA VAL A 112 0.62 7.69 17.18
C VAL A 112 1.14 7.35 15.79
N LEU A 113 2.21 8.04 15.38
CA LEU A 113 3.16 7.50 14.40
C LEU A 113 3.97 6.39 15.10
N ASP A 114 3.21 5.34 15.45
CA ASP A 114 3.53 3.96 15.77
C ASP A 114 4.56 3.64 16.91
N HIS A 115 4.45 2.42 17.47
CA HIS A 115 5.48 1.55 18.14
C HIS A 115 5.56 1.30 19.67
N SER A 116 5.47 0.00 20.01
CA SER A 116 6.51 -0.76 20.73
C SER A 116 6.63 -2.20 20.18
N GLY A 117 7.86 -2.77 20.07
CA GLY A 117 8.07 -4.24 19.98
C GLY A 117 8.96 -4.85 18.87
N ALA A 118 9.29 -4.15 17.76
CA ALA A 118 10.05 -4.72 16.65
C ALA A 118 11.57 -4.42 16.70
N PRO A 119 12.45 -5.20 16.02
CA PRO A 119 13.92 -5.07 16.08
C PRO A 119 14.49 -3.77 15.50
N LEU A 120 13.71 -3.01 14.73
CA LEU A 120 14.05 -1.69 14.24
C LEU A 120 13.23 -0.66 15.04
N ASP A 121 13.90 0.39 15.53
CA ASP A 121 13.23 1.52 16.19
C ASP A 121 12.46 2.30 15.13
N GLU A 122 11.26 1.81 14.80
CA GLU A 122 10.40 2.39 13.77
C GLU A 122 9.81 3.75 14.20
N LYS A 123 10.12 4.28 15.41
CA LYS A 123 9.76 5.63 15.93
C LYS A 123 10.00 6.79 14.95
N GLN A 124 10.73 6.55 13.87
CA GLN A 124 11.06 7.52 12.84
C GLN A 124 10.65 7.12 11.41
N LYS A 125 10.07 5.93 11.15
CA LYS A 125 9.80 5.48 9.77
C LYS A 125 8.51 4.67 9.60
N MET A 126 7.71 5.15 8.66
CA MET A 126 6.43 4.62 8.22
C MET A 126 6.56 3.16 7.76
N GLY A 127 5.75 2.25 8.31
CA GLY A 127 5.73 0.81 7.97
C GLY A 127 5.25 0.46 6.55
N THR A 128 5.37 1.38 5.60
CA THR A 128 5.06 1.20 4.18
C THR A 128 6.09 0.30 3.52
N VAL A 129 5.66 -0.56 2.61
CA VAL A 129 6.54 -1.37 1.76
C VAL A 129 6.57 -0.81 0.35
N GLY A 130 7.69 -1.01 -0.35
CA GLY A 130 7.80 -0.60 -1.73
C GLY A 130 8.93 -1.30 -2.45
N ALA A 131 8.90 -1.23 -3.78
CA ALA A 131 9.95 -1.73 -4.64
C ALA A 131 10.12 -0.78 -5.84
N VAL A 132 11.37 -0.61 -6.25
CA VAL A 132 11.77 0.07 -7.49
C VAL A 132 12.65 -0.88 -8.28
N ALA A 133 12.59 -0.81 -9.61
CA ALA A 133 13.49 -1.61 -10.43
C ALA A 133 13.72 -0.99 -11.81
N LEU A 134 14.90 -1.27 -12.35
CA LEU A 134 15.31 -1.05 -13.75
C LEU A 134 15.49 -2.43 -14.39
N ASP A 135 14.82 -2.70 -15.50
CA ASP A 135 14.99 -3.95 -16.25
C ASP A 135 16.12 -3.86 -17.30
N LEU A 136 16.41 -4.99 -17.96
CA LEU A 136 17.48 -5.08 -18.96
C LEU A 136 17.22 -4.27 -20.23
N ASP A 137 15.96 -3.90 -20.47
CA ASP A 137 15.54 -3.08 -21.61
C ASP A 137 15.58 -1.57 -21.27
N GLY A 138 15.95 -1.23 -20.03
CA GLY A 138 16.05 0.15 -19.56
C GLY A 138 14.74 0.73 -19.02
N ASN A 139 13.72 -0.09 -18.76
CA ASN A 139 12.44 0.39 -18.22
C ASN A 139 12.50 0.50 -16.70
N LEU A 140 12.08 1.65 -16.17
CA LEU A 140 11.87 1.86 -14.74
C LEU A 140 10.43 1.53 -14.33
N ALA A 141 10.27 0.96 -13.14
CA ALA A 141 8.97 0.80 -12.51
C ALA A 141 9.08 0.93 -10.99
N ALA A 142 7.97 1.30 -10.34
CA ALA A 142 7.87 1.40 -8.90
C ALA A 142 6.49 0.97 -8.41
N ALA A 143 6.44 0.42 -7.19
CA ALA A 143 5.20 0.07 -6.50
C ALA A 143 5.34 0.32 -4.99
N THR A 144 4.24 0.68 -4.35
CA THR A 144 4.14 0.96 -2.90
C THR A 144 2.83 0.37 -2.35
N SER A 145 2.86 -0.15 -1.13
CA SER A 145 1.67 -0.65 -0.43
C SER A 145 1.76 -0.37 1.07
N THR A 146 0.63 -0.09 1.72
CA THR A 146 0.57 0.23 3.15
C THR A 146 -0.80 -0.10 3.77
N GLY A 147 -0.81 -0.45 5.06
CA GLY A 147 -2.02 -0.45 5.89
C GLY A 147 -2.39 0.94 6.45
N GLY A 148 -1.54 1.95 6.22
CA GLY A 148 -1.71 3.30 6.75
C GLY A 148 -1.04 3.47 8.12
N MET A 149 -1.72 4.12 9.06
CA MET A 149 -1.19 4.43 10.39
C MET A 149 -2.04 3.75 11.46
N THR A 150 -1.38 3.24 12.50
CA THR A 150 -2.04 2.73 13.71
C THR A 150 -2.98 3.80 14.28
N ASN A 151 -4.20 3.39 14.64
CA ASN A 151 -5.23 4.29 15.18
C ASN A 151 -5.66 5.40 14.21
N LYS A 152 -5.44 5.25 12.89
CA LYS A 152 -5.93 6.24 11.92
C LYS A 152 -7.44 6.39 12.00
N LEU A 153 -7.93 7.62 11.78
CA LEU A 153 -9.34 7.86 11.51
C LEU A 153 -9.73 7.07 10.23
N PRO A 154 -10.79 6.26 10.24
CA PRO A 154 -11.26 5.57 9.03
C PRO A 154 -11.47 6.54 7.87
N GLY A 155 -11.08 6.12 6.67
CA GLY A 155 -11.07 6.95 5.46
C GLY A 155 -9.86 7.88 5.34
N ARG A 156 -8.93 7.92 6.31
CA ARG A 156 -7.67 8.66 6.15
C ARG A 156 -6.79 7.95 5.13
N VAL A 157 -6.43 8.71 4.09
CA VAL A 157 -5.51 8.30 3.04
C VAL A 157 -4.11 8.88 3.27
N GLY A 158 -3.07 8.04 3.15
CA GLY A 158 -1.68 8.43 3.36
C GLY A 158 -0.96 9.01 2.14
N ASP A 159 0.26 9.47 2.36
CA ASP A 159 1.20 9.96 1.34
C ASP A 159 1.67 8.86 0.37
N SER A 160 1.62 7.60 0.80
CA SER A 160 1.99 6.41 0.02
C SER A 160 1.23 6.27 -1.32
N LEU A 161 0.16 7.04 -1.53
CA LEU A 161 -0.65 7.06 -2.75
C LEU A 161 -0.38 8.23 -3.69
N PHE A 162 0.46 9.20 -3.31
CA PHE A 162 0.71 10.36 -4.17
C PHE A 162 1.75 10.04 -5.26
N PHE A 163 1.25 9.65 -6.43
CA PHE A 163 2.00 9.50 -7.68
C PHE A 163 2.93 10.67 -8.04
N ILE A 164 2.65 11.87 -7.52
CA ILE A 164 3.46 13.07 -7.72
C ILE A 164 4.90 12.87 -7.23
N GLN A 165 5.12 12.08 -6.18
CA GLN A 165 6.47 11.81 -5.68
C GLN A 165 7.26 10.85 -6.60
N TRP A 166 6.57 9.96 -7.31
CA TRP A 166 7.17 8.99 -8.23
C TRP A 166 7.52 9.58 -9.59
N ARG A 167 6.72 10.53 -10.07
CA ARG A 167 6.96 11.18 -11.38
C ARG A 167 8.29 11.92 -11.43
N THR A 168 8.66 12.62 -10.35
CA THR A 168 9.95 13.34 -10.30
C THR A 168 11.12 12.36 -10.30
N ALA A 169 11.03 11.29 -9.51
CA ALA A 169 12.09 10.27 -9.43
C ALA A 169 12.27 9.48 -10.74
N MET A 170 11.20 9.18 -11.48
CA MET A 170 11.31 8.40 -12.73
C MET A 170 11.69 9.23 -13.96
N VAL A 171 11.34 10.52 -13.99
CA VAL A 171 11.57 11.38 -15.17
C VAL A 171 12.96 12.02 -15.12
N GLU A 172 13.51 12.30 -13.94
CA GLU A 172 14.84 12.93 -13.83
C GLU A 172 16.00 11.92 -14.05
N ASP A 173 15.83 10.65 -13.69
CA ASP A 173 16.90 9.63 -13.83
C ASP A 173 16.93 8.91 -15.19
N CYS A 174 15.86 9.01 -16.00
CA CYS A 174 15.79 8.43 -17.34
C CYS A 174 16.20 9.38 -18.48
N CYS A 175 16.49 10.64 -18.18
CA CYS A 175 16.98 11.58 -19.18
C CYS A 175 18.51 11.43 -19.28
N PRO A 176 19.08 10.94 -20.40
CA PRO A 176 20.52 11.04 -20.58
C PRO A 176 20.88 12.52 -20.54
N LEU A 177 21.78 12.89 -19.62
CA LEU A 177 22.40 14.21 -19.61
C LEU A 177 22.97 14.53 -21.01
N PRO A 178 22.92 15.80 -21.45
CA PRO A 178 23.17 16.21 -22.83
C PRO A 178 24.57 15.87 -23.37
#